data_AF-A0A955N4Z3-F1
#
_entry.id   AF-A0A955N4Z3-F1
#
_cell.length_a   1.000
_cell.length_b   1.000
_cell.length_c   1.000
_cell.angle_alpha   90.00
_cell.angle_beta   90.00
_cell.angle_gamma   90.00
#
_symmetry.space_group_name_H-M   'P 1'
#
loop_
_entity.id
_entity.type
_entity.pdbx_description
1 polymer ?
#
loop_
_entity_poly.entity_id
_entity_poly.type
_entity_poly.pdbx_seq_one_letter_code
_entity_poly.pdbx_strand_id
1 'polypeptide(L)'
;MIFSGALPQVEFLAGSFNILEANGFTPEKTIVGVGVCREETGSLLVKEIRKLWQMVCDFSSLAGMPFAGKTGFMKIQKSAPHDRTDIRFLCMAFPHIAWMPDARIGKDTLLRGGKSYSGCSGLVAFQQE
;
A
#
# COMPACT_ATOMS: atom_id res chain seq x y z
N MET A 1 19.53 -2.45 -11.53
CA MET A 1 18.24 -2.21 -10.84
C MET A 1 18.05 -3.34 -9.83
N ILE A 2 17.93 -3.04 -8.53
CA ILE A 2 17.89 -4.06 -7.47
C ILE A 2 16.58 -4.87 -7.50
N PHE A 3 15.52 -4.27 -8.02
CA PHE A 3 14.23 -4.92 -8.27
C PHE A 3 13.95 -4.92 -9.78
N SER A 4 14.42 -5.94 -10.51
CA SER A 4 14.29 -6.02 -11.96
C SER A 4 12.84 -6.12 -12.46
N GLY A 5 11.90 -6.52 -11.58
CA GLY A 5 10.46 -6.52 -11.84
C GLY A 5 9.72 -5.31 -11.28
N ALA A 6 10.41 -4.25 -10.87
CA ALA A 6 9.75 -3.04 -10.37
C ALA A 6 8.96 -2.37 -11.50
N LEU A 7 7.73 -1.97 -11.18
CA LEU A 7 6.85 -1.24 -12.07
C LEU A 7 6.61 0.17 -11.53
N PRO A 8 6.46 1.18 -12.40
CA PRO A 8 5.88 2.46 -12.01
C PRO A 8 4.54 2.25 -11.29
N GLN A 9 4.25 3.06 -10.27
CA GLN A 9 3.04 2.92 -9.46
C GLN A 9 1.76 2.87 -10.33
N VAL A 10 1.69 3.72 -11.35
CA VAL A 10 0.53 3.78 -12.26
C VAL A 10 0.36 2.48 -13.04
N GLU A 11 1.45 1.91 -13.54
CA GLU A 11 1.44 0.64 -14.29
C GLU A 11 1.08 -0.54 -13.38
N PHE A 12 1.63 -0.58 -12.17
CA PHE A 12 1.29 -1.60 -11.18
C PHE A 12 -0.20 -1.57 -10.83
N LEU A 13 -0.76 -0.38 -10.56
CA LEU A 13 -2.16 -0.23 -10.20
C LEU A 13 -3.08 -0.57 -11.37
N ALA A 14 -2.78 -0.09 -12.59
CA ALA A 14 -3.58 -0.39 -13.78
C ALA A 14 -3.52 -1.89 -14.14
N GLY A 15 -2.33 -2.48 -14.13
CA GLY A 15 -2.14 -3.90 -14.43
C GLY A 15 -2.82 -4.81 -13.42
N SER A 16 -2.65 -4.53 -12.12
CA SER A 16 -3.32 -5.30 -11.07
C SER A 16 -4.83 -5.16 -11.13
N PHE A 17 -5.36 -3.95 -11.39
CA PHE A 17 -6.79 -3.72 -11.59
C PHE A 17 -7.34 -4.58 -12.73
N ASN A 18 -6.73 -4.54 -13.92
CA ASN A 18 -7.19 -5.29 -15.08
C ASN A 18 -7.21 -6.81 -14.84
N ILE A 19 -6.17 -7.34 -14.18
CA ILE A 19 -6.11 -8.76 -13.83
C ILE A 19 -7.22 -9.13 -12.83
N LEU A 20 -7.42 -8.29 -11.81
CA LEU A 20 -8.43 -8.52 -10.78
C LEU A 20 -9.87 -8.42 -11.35
N GLU A 21 -10.13 -7.44 -12.21
CA GLU A 21 -11.41 -7.26 -12.88
C GLU A 21 -11.78 -8.48 -13.73
N ALA A 22 -10.83 -9.02 -14.51
CA ALA A 22 -11.01 -10.25 -15.27
C ALA A 22 -11.34 -11.48 -14.38
N ASN A 23 -11.04 -11.41 -13.08
CA ASN A 23 -11.34 -12.43 -12.08
C ASN A 23 -12.55 -12.07 -11.19
N GLY A 24 -13.35 -11.08 -11.61
CA GLY A 24 -14.61 -10.71 -10.97
C GLY A 24 -14.48 -9.74 -9.79
N PHE A 25 -13.31 -9.15 -9.56
CA PHE A 25 -13.13 -8.06 -8.61
C PHE A 25 -13.45 -6.74 -9.29
N THR A 26 -14.60 -6.16 -8.96
CA THR A 26 -15.03 -4.86 -9.49
C THR A 26 -15.07 -3.81 -8.37
N PRO A 27 -14.99 -2.51 -8.69
CA PRO A 27 -15.01 -1.43 -7.71
C PRO A 27 -16.19 -1.51 -6.73
N GLU A 28 -17.36 -1.97 -7.19
CA GLU A 28 -18.61 -2.05 -6.43
C GLU A 28 -18.72 -3.34 -5.59
N LYS A 29 -17.93 -4.37 -5.91
CA LYS A 29 -18.03 -5.71 -5.30
C LYS A 29 -16.79 -6.08 -4.49
N THR A 30 -15.85 -5.17 -4.34
CA THR A 30 -14.57 -5.44 -3.69
C THR A 30 -14.34 -4.49 -2.55
N ILE A 31 -14.07 -5.06 -1.36
CA ILE A 31 -13.57 -4.31 -0.22
C ILE A 31 -12.06 -4.47 -0.20
N VAL A 32 -11.35 -3.36 -0.36
CA VAL A 32 -9.90 -3.31 -0.36
C VAL A 32 -9.38 -2.93 1.01
N GLY A 33 -8.65 -3.84 1.63
CA GLY A 33 -7.81 -3.55 2.78
C GLY A 33 -6.45 -3.03 2.35
N VAL A 34 -6.02 -1.87 2.84
CA VAL A 34 -4.69 -1.31 2.54
C VAL A 34 -3.85 -1.18 3.81
N GLY A 35 -2.63 -1.72 3.78
CA GLY A 35 -1.66 -1.62 4.86
C GLY A 35 -0.28 -1.23 4.37
N VAL A 36 0.03 0.06 4.42
CA VAL A 36 1.34 0.59 3.99
C VAL A 36 1.94 1.48 5.08
N CYS A 37 3.11 2.06 4.82
CA CYS A 37 3.68 3.05 5.72
C CYS A 37 2.88 4.36 5.72
N ARG A 38 2.83 5.05 6.86
CA ARG A 38 2.13 6.35 6.99
C ARG A 38 2.92 7.57 6.53
N GLU A 39 4.13 7.37 6.00
CA GLU A 39 4.87 8.43 5.33
C GLU A 39 4.12 8.91 4.06
N GLU A 40 4.54 10.05 3.53
CA GLU A 40 3.87 10.71 2.40
C GLU A 40 3.73 9.80 1.18
N THR A 41 4.77 9.03 0.86
CA THR A 41 4.79 8.08 -0.26
C THR A 41 3.71 7.00 -0.13
N GLY A 42 3.55 6.40 1.06
CA GLY A 42 2.49 5.45 1.33
C GLY A 42 1.09 6.09 1.28
N SER A 43 0.96 7.31 1.80
CA SER A 43 -0.30 8.07 1.76
C SER A 43 -0.74 8.39 0.32
N LEU A 44 0.21 8.70 -0.57
CA LEU A 44 -0.06 8.90 -2.00
C LEU A 44 -0.51 7.62 -2.69
N LEU A 45 0.09 6.47 -2.37
CA LEU A 45 -0.35 5.17 -2.89
C LEU A 45 -1.80 4.86 -2.46
N VAL A 46 -2.14 5.06 -1.17
CA VAL A 46 -3.51 4.87 -0.66
C VAL A 46 -4.50 5.78 -1.41
N LYS A 47 -4.11 7.03 -1.69
CA LYS A 47 -4.94 7.98 -2.46
C LYS A 47 -5.23 7.46 -3.86
N GLU A 48 -4.24 6.89 -4.56
CA GLU A 48 -4.46 6.32 -5.89
C GLU A 48 -5.32 5.05 -5.85
N ILE A 49 -5.14 4.18 -4.85
CA ILE A 49 -6.01 3.00 -4.65
C ILE A 49 -7.47 3.42 -4.47
N ARG A 50 -7.74 4.49 -3.70
CA ARG A 50 -9.09 5.04 -3.50
C ARG A 50 -9.74 5.61 -4.76
N LYS A 51 -8.98 5.88 -5.82
CA LYS A 51 -9.56 6.27 -7.12
C LYS A 51 -10.07 5.07 -7.91
N LEU A 52 -9.53 3.88 -7.66
CA LEU A 52 -9.87 2.65 -8.37
C LEU A 52 -10.96 1.85 -7.66
N TRP A 53 -11.02 1.93 -6.33
CA TRP A 53 -11.91 1.10 -5.52
C TRP A 53 -12.84 1.95 -4.66
N GLN A 54 -14.13 1.60 -4.64
CA GLN A 54 -15.14 2.37 -3.89
C GLN A 54 -15.04 2.12 -2.38
N MET A 55 -14.71 0.90 -1.96
CA MET A 55 -14.64 0.52 -0.56
C MET A 55 -13.19 0.24 -0.15
N VAL A 56 -12.55 1.19 0.54
CA VAL A 56 -11.16 1.06 1.00
C VAL A 56 -11.07 1.19 2.52
N CYS A 57 -10.59 0.15 3.18
CA CYS A 57 -10.26 0.11 4.59
C CYS A 57 -8.75 0.30 4.79
N ASP A 58 -8.35 1.44 5.34
CA ASP A 58 -6.95 1.77 5.59
C ASP A 58 -6.54 1.36 7.02
N PHE A 59 -5.58 0.45 7.12
CA PHE A 59 -4.93 0.01 8.36
C PHE A 59 -3.41 0.24 8.32
N SER A 60 -2.98 1.22 7.53
CA SER A 60 -1.58 1.64 7.42
C SER A 60 -1.00 2.06 8.77
N SER A 61 0.27 1.74 8.97
CA SER A 61 0.97 1.96 10.23
C SER A 61 2.44 2.31 9.97
N LEU A 62 3.25 2.49 11.02
CA LEU A 62 4.67 2.75 10.86
C LEU A 62 5.35 1.58 10.12
N ALA A 63 6.17 1.88 9.11
CA ALA A 63 6.84 0.90 8.25
C ALA A 63 5.91 -0.10 7.52
N GLY A 64 4.60 0.13 7.50
CA GLY A 64 3.64 -0.83 6.95
C GLY A 64 3.38 -2.04 7.83
N MET A 65 3.72 -1.96 9.13
CA MET A 65 3.51 -3.08 10.05
C MET A 65 2.02 -3.39 10.23
N PRO A 66 1.61 -4.66 10.38
CA PRO A 66 0.20 -5.04 10.51
C PRO A 66 -0.31 -4.85 11.96
N PHE A 67 -0.11 -3.68 12.56
CA PHE A 67 -0.48 -3.41 13.97
C PHE A 67 -1.98 -3.46 14.25
N ALA A 68 -2.82 -3.33 13.22
CA ALA A 68 -4.26 -3.54 13.37
C ALA A 68 -4.60 -5.01 13.72
N GLY A 69 -3.68 -5.95 13.43
CA GLY A 69 -3.78 -7.35 13.78
C GLY A 69 -5.03 -8.03 13.22
N LYS A 70 -5.41 -9.15 13.85
CA LYS A 70 -6.61 -9.92 13.48
C LYS A 70 -7.88 -9.07 13.59
N THR A 71 -7.97 -8.22 14.60
CA THR A 71 -9.13 -7.36 14.85
C THR A 71 -9.37 -6.38 13.69
N GLY A 72 -8.31 -5.72 13.21
CA GLY A 72 -8.38 -4.83 12.06
C GLY A 72 -8.75 -5.57 10.78
N PHE A 73 -8.18 -6.74 10.55
CA PHE A 73 -8.50 -7.55 9.37
C PHE A 73 -9.96 -8.02 9.37
N MET A 74 -10.47 -8.49 10.51
CA MET A 74 -11.89 -8.87 10.65
C MET A 74 -12.84 -7.69 10.46
N LYS A 75 -12.40 -6.45 10.72
CA LYS A 75 -13.21 -5.26 10.47
C LYS A 75 -13.51 -5.08 8.98
N ILE A 76 -12.58 -5.45 8.09
CA ILE A 76 -12.79 -5.43 6.63
C ILE A 76 -13.97 -6.32 6.26
N GLN A 77 -14.00 -7.54 6.80
CA GLN A 77 -15.10 -8.49 6.57
C GLN A 77 -16.43 -7.96 7.09
N LYS A 78 -16.41 -7.32 8.27
CA LYS A 78 -17.60 -6.68 8.87
C LYS A 78 -18.07 -5.43 8.13
N SER A 79 -17.27 -4.88 7.21
CA SER A 79 -17.67 -3.76 6.35
C SER A 79 -18.48 -4.21 5.13
N ALA A 80 -18.61 -5.51 4.87
CA ALA A 80 -19.48 -6.02 3.82
C ALA A 80 -20.96 -5.72 4.13
N PRO A 81 -21.74 -5.18 3.16
CA PRO A 81 -23.18 -5.08 3.29
C PRO A 81 -23.80 -6.45 3.57
N HIS A 82 -24.73 -6.51 4.54
CA HIS A 82 -25.30 -7.77 5.03
C HIS A 82 -26.17 -8.50 3.98
N ASP A 83 -26.64 -7.77 2.97
CA ASP A 83 -27.51 -8.23 1.89
C ASP A 83 -26.76 -8.72 0.65
N ARG A 84 -25.42 -8.68 0.66
CA ARG A 84 -24.57 -9.04 -0.49
C ARG A 84 -23.76 -10.30 -0.19
N THR A 85 -23.96 -11.35 -1.00
CA THR A 85 -23.22 -12.62 -0.91
C THR A 85 -22.07 -12.72 -1.91
N ASP A 86 -21.96 -11.74 -2.81
CA ASP A 86 -21.00 -11.72 -3.93
C ASP A 86 -19.81 -10.77 -3.68
N ILE A 87 -19.61 -10.34 -2.44
CA ILE A 87 -18.50 -9.46 -2.05
C ILE A 87 -17.18 -10.22 -2.07
N ARG A 88 -16.15 -9.56 -2.62
CA ARG A 88 -14.76 -10.01 -2.63
C ARG A 88 -13.92 -9.14 -1.71
N PHE A 89 -12.86 -9.74 -1.17
CA PHE A 89 -11.89 -9.06 -0.32
C PHE A 89 -10.53 -9.04 -1.01
N LEU A 90 -9.93 -7.87 -1.10
CA LEU A 90 -8.58 -7.67 -1.61
C LEU A 90 -7.72 -7.07 -0.49
N CYS A 91 -6.54 -7.62 -0.25
CA CYS A 91 -5.58 -7.04 0.70
C CYS A 91 -4.35 -6.56 -0.08
N MET A 92 -4.03 -5.28 0.05
CA MET A 92 -2.86 -4.64 -0.54
C MET A 92 -1.96 -4.12 0.57
N ALA A 93 -0.91 -4.87 0.90
CA ALA A 93 0.01 -4.52 1.97
C ALA A 93 1.46 -4.54 1.47
N PHE A 94 2.19 -3.44 1.71
CA PHE A 94 3.55 -3.27 1.18
C PHE A 94 4.43 -2.56 2.20
N PRO A 95 5.66 -3.05 2.45
CA PRO A 95 6.72 -2.18 2.94
C PRO A 95 7.12 -1.19 1.84
N HIS A 96 7.91 -0.17 2.17
CA HIS A 96 8.50 0.71 1.15
C HIS A 96 9.96 1.01 1.47
N ILE A 97 10.73 1.29 0.43
CA ILE A 97 12.13 1.67 0.52
C ILE A 97 12.44 2.64 -0.60
N ALA A 98 13.23 3.66 -0.32
CA ALA A 98 13.76 4.55 -1.36
C ALA A 98 15.08 4.01 -1.88
N TRP A 99 15.37 4.29 -3.14
CA TRP A 99 16.68 4.08 -3.73
C TRP A 99 17.12 5.34 -4.46
N MET A 100 18.42 5.60 -4.45
CA MET A 100 19.03 6.73 -5.12
C MET A 100 19.61 6.31 -6.49
N PRO A 101 19.77 7.23 -7.44
CA PRO A 101 20.42 6.93 -8.74
C PRO A 101 21.85 6.40 -8.60
N ASP A 102 22.54 6.73 -7.50
CA ASP A 102 23.88 6.23 -7.16
C ASP A 102 23.86 4.85 -6.45
N ALA A 103 22.75 4.13 -6.54
CA ALA A 103 22.51 2.81 -5.97
C ALA A 103 22.50 2.75 -4.43
N ARG A 104 22.49 3.87 -3.71
CA ARG A 104 22.24 3.87 -2.25
C ARG A 104 20.79 3.50 -1.96
N ILE A 105 20.59 2.54 -1.05
CA ILE A 105 19.29 2.02 -0.64
C ILE A 105 18.89 2.62 0.71
N GLY A 106 17.60 2.85 0.93
CA GLY A 106 17.06 3.34 2.21
C GLY A 106 17.25 4.85 2.41
N LYS A 107 17.67 5.57 1.37
CA LYS A 107 17.90 7.02 1.36
C LYS A 107 16.98 7.66 0.33
N ASP A 108 16.41 8.79 0.70
CA ASP A 108 15.56 9.64 -0.15
C ASP A 108 16.08 11.09 -0.13
N THR A 109 15.87 11.82 -1.21
CA THR A 109 16.18 13.26 -1.36
C THR A 109 14.93 14.14 -1.45
N LEU A 110 13.72 13.55 -1.48
CA LEU A 110 12.48 14.28 -1.80
C LEU A 110 11.94 15.15 -0.65
N LEU A 111 12.46 15.03 0.57
CA LEU A 111 12.00 15.86 1.68
C LEU A 111 12.82 17.15 1.76
N ARG A 112 12.24 18.24 1.20
CA ARG A 112 12.55 19.67 1.41
C ARG A 112 13.99 20.03 1.83
N GLY A 113 14.73 20.67 0.92
CA GLY A 113 15.92 21.48 1.27
C GLY A 113 17.28 20.82 1.04
N GLY A 114 17.38 19.82 0.15
CA GLY A 114 18.67 19.23 -0.26
C GLY A 114 19.32 18.33 0.79
N LYS A 115 18.61 17.98 1.87
CA LYS A 115 19.06 17.01 2.87
C LYS A 115 18.58 15.61 2.48
N SER A 116 19.42 14.61 2.74
CA SER A 116 19.04 13.20 2.54
C SER A 116 18.33 12.68 3.79
N TYR A 117 17.16 12.09 3.59
CA TYR A 117 16.33 11.47 4.62
C TYR A 117 16.27 9.96 4.43
N SER A 118 15.76 9.23 5.42
CA SER A 118 15.47 7.81 5.29
C SER A 118 14.30 7.59 4.32
N GLY A 119 14.43 6.60 3.43
CA GLY A 119 13.36 6.20 2.52
C GLY A 119 12.18 5.49 3.18
N CYS A 120 12.35 5.04 4.42
CA CYS A 120 11.32 4.67 5.38
C CYS A 120 11.95 4.81 6.78
N SER A 121 11.55 5.82 7.54
CA SER A 121 12.13 6.08 8.88
C SER A 121 11.87 4.93 9.84
N GLY A 122 10.68 4.33 9.78
CA GLY A 122 10.31 3.18 10.62
C GLY A 122 11.20 1.96 10.40
N LEU A 123 11.48 1.59 9.15
CA LEU A 123 12.36 0.45 8.85
C LEU A 123 13.80 0.72 9.29
N VAL A 124 14.29 1.94 9.07
CA VAL A 124 15.66 2.32 9.49
C VAL A 124 15.79 2.29 11.01
N ALA A 125 14.79 2.76 11.74
CA ALA A 125 14.77 2.69 13.20
C ALA A 125 14.75 1.23 13.68
N PHE A 126 13.84 0.40 13.14
CA PHE A 126 13.76 -1.02 13.52
C PHE A 126 15.02 -1.82 13.20
N GLN A 127 15.82 -1.41 12.22
CA GLN A 127 17.10 -2.06 11.92
C GLN A 127 18.16 -1.82 13.02
N GLN A 128 17.99 -0.76 13.82
CA GLN A 128 18.97 -0.32 14.82
C GLN A 128 18.64 -0.80 16.25
N GLU A 129 17.51 -1.49 16.41
CA GLU A 129 17.11 -2.19 17.65
C GLU A 129 17.77 -3.58 17.74
#